data_AF-A0A8T1PIL5-F1
#
_entry.id   AF-A0A8T1PIL5-F1
#
_cell.length_a   1.000
_cell.length_b   1.000
_cell.length_c   1.000
_cell.angle_alpha   90.00
_cell.angle_beta   90.00
_cell.angle_gamma   90.00
#
_symmetry.space_group_name_H-M   'P 1'
#
loop_
_entity.id
_entity.type
_entity.pdbx_description
1 polymer ?
#
loop_
_entity_poly.entity_id
_entity_poly.type
_entity_poly.pdbx_seq_one_letter_code
_entity_poly.pdbx_strand_id
1 'polypeptide(L)'
;MERSLFPMPTLLFIAAFMAASCYPSEAADSKGSFEDNFNIMWSEDHFTTSSDGQIWYLSLDKETGCGFQTRQRYRFGWFSMKLKLVGGDSAGVVTAYYMCTENGAGPTRDELDIEFLGNRTGQPYLIQTNVYKNGTGNREMRHMLWFDPTEEFHSYSILWNNHQIVFFVDSVPIRVYKNNGKENDFFPNEKPMYMFSSIWNADDWATRGGLEKTEWKNAPFVSSYKDFSVEACQWEDPYPPCVSTTTENWWDQYDAWHLSDSQKMDYAWVQRNLVIYDYCKDFDRFPKLPGECSLSPWD
;
A
#
# COMPACT_ATOMS: atom_id res chain seq x y z
N MET A 1 -31.55 57.64 67.15
CA MET A 1 -32.10 56.41 67.75
C MET A 1 -32.01 55.32 66.70
N GLU A 2 -31.13 54.37 66.96
CA GLU A 2 -30.69 53.29 66.07
C GLU A 2 -31.82 52.34 65.69
N ARG A 3 -31.82 51.84 64.45
CA ARG A 3 -32.16 50.45 64.05
C ARG A 3 -31.45 50.19 62.71
N SER A 4 -30.32 49.49 62.70
CA SER A 4 -30.19 48.02 62.68
C SER A 4 -29.98 47.52 61.26
N LEU A 5 -28.71 47.21 60.97
CA LEU A 5 -28.20 46.47 59.82
C LEU A 5 -28.58 44.98 59.95
N PHE A 6 -28.99 44.37 58.84
CA PHE A 6 -28.75 42.96 58.57
C PHE A 6 -28.47 42.79 57.06
N PRO A 7 -27.23 42.48 56.64
CA PRO A 7 -26.99 41.95 55.31
C PRO A 7 -27.17 40.42 55.33
N MET A 8 -28.00 39.91 54.42
CA MET A 8 -28.05 38.49 54.06
C MET A 8 -26.68 38.04 53.54
N PRO A 9 -26.22 36.81 53.84
CA PRO A 9 -25.01 36.27 53.23
C PRO A 9 -25.33 35.84 51.78
N THR A 10 -24.75 36.54 50.81
CA THR A 10 -24.71 36.10 49.42
C THR A 10 -23.73 34.92 49.32
N LEU A 11 -24.25 33.69 49.22
CA LEU A 11 -23.46 32.52 48.85
C LEU A 11 -23.00 32.66 47.39
N LEU A 12 -21.75 33.07 47.18
CA LEU A 12 -21.06 32.97 45.90
C LEU A 12 -20.63 31.51 45.69
N PHE A 13 -21.39 30.79 44.87
CA PHE A 13 -20.94 29.51 44.30
C PHE A 13 -19.82 29.80 43.29
N ILE A 14 -18.57 29.54 43.68
CA ILE A 14 -17.44 29.49 42.75
C ILE A 14 -17.54 28.15 42.00
N ALA A 15 -18.06 28.19 40.77
CA ALA A 15 -17.96 27.07 39.85
C ALA A 15 -16.51 26.98 39.35
N ALA A 16 -15.73 26.07 39.92
CA ALA A 16 -14.40 25.75 39.40
C ALA A 16 -14.56 24.98 38.07
N PHE A 17 -14.35 25.66 36.95
CA PHE A 17 -14.17 25.01 35.65
C PHE A 17 -12.82 24.30 35.66
N MET A 18 -12.82 22.98 35.90
CA MET A 18 -11.67 22.15 35.56
C MET A 18 -11.64 22.00 34.04
N ALA A 19 -10.80 22.80 33.38
CA ALA A 19 -10.41 22.53 32.00
C ALA A 19 -9.62 21.22 31.99
N ALA A 20 -10.27 20.14 31.56
CA ALA A 20 -9.58 18.90 31.25
C ALA A 20 -8.76 19.14 29.98
N SER A 21 -7.48 19.45 30.16
CA SER A 21 -6.51 19.45 29.08
C SER A 21 -6.31 18.01 28.61
N CYS A 22 -7.12 17.57 27.64
CA CYS A 22 -6.83 16.40 26.84
C CYS A 22 -5.61 16.72 25.97
N TYR A 23 -4.42 16.45 26.49
CA TYR A 23 -3.26 16.24 25.65
C TYR A 23 -3.49 14.91 24.92
N PRO A 24 -3.48 14.86 23.57
CA PRO A 24 -3.34 13.59 22.90
C PRO A 24 -1.99 13.02 23.33
N SER A 25 -2.05 11.90 24.07
CA SER A 25 -0.90 11.04 24.25
C SER A 25 -0.64 10.44 22.88
N GLU A 26 0.22 11.07 22.08
CA GLU A 26 0.97 10.35 21.07
C GLU A 26 1.79 9.32 21.85
N ALA A 27 1.26 8.10 21.95
CA ALA A 27 2.11 6.96 22.18
C ALA A 27 3.16 7.04 21.08
N ALA A 28 4.42 7.31 21.47
CA ALA A 28 5.55 7.16 20.58
C ALA A 28 5.61 5.68 20.25
N ASP A 29 4.83 5.30 19.24
CA ASP A 29 4.95 3.99 18.62
C ASP A 29 6.39 3.93 18.15
N SER A 30 7.14 2.99 18.71
CA SER A 30 8.53 2.76 18.35
C SER A 30 8.53 2.37 16.88
N LYS A 31 8.63 3.35 15.98
CA LYS A 31 8.78 3.11 14.54
C LYS A 31 9.99 2.21 14.39
N GLY A 32 9.73 0.95 14.05
CA GLY A 32 10.77 -0.05 13.89
C GLY A 32 11.80 0.46 12.90
N SER A 33 13.07 0.21 13.20
CA SER A 33 14.14 0.51 12.24
C SER A 33 13.97 -0.35 10.99
N PHE A 34 14.62 0.04 9.89
CA PHE A 34 14.66 -0.77 8.67
C PHE A 34 15.09 -2.21 9.00
N GLU A 35 16.14 -2.34 9.80
CA GLU A 35 16.76 -3.62 10.15
C GLU A 35 15.85 -4.54 10.98
N ASP A 36 14.87 -4.00 11.70
CA ASP A 36 13.92 -4.82 12.45
C ASP A 36 12.97 -5.59 11.51
N ASN A 37 12.69 -5.01 10.34
CA ASN A 37 11.65 -5.48 9.44
C ASN A 37 12.17 -6.08 8.14
N PHE A 38 13.33 -5.61 7.65
CA PHE A 38 13.77 -5.84 6.27
C PHE A 38 15.18 -6.42 6.15
N ASN A 39 15.44 -7.02 5.00
CA ASN A 39 16.77 -7.30 4.47
C ASN A 39 16.89 -6.64 3.09
N ILE A 40 18.06 -6.05 2.80
CA ILE A 40 18.42 -5.67 1.42
C ILE A 40 18.61 -6.95 0.60
N MET A 41 18.04 -6.98 -0.61
CA MET A 41 18.12 -8.14 -1.50
C MET A 41 19.35 -8.11 -2.41
N TRP A 42 19.68 -6.93 -2.96
CA TRP A 42 20.85 -6.72 -3.81
C TRP A 42 21.26 -5.24 -3.83
N SER A 43 22.51 -4.98 -4.24
CA SER A 43 23.10 -3.63 -4.39
C SER A 43 22.95 -2.74 -3.15
N GLU A 44 23.57 -3.18 -2.05
CA GLU A 44 23.58 -2.43 -0.77
C GLU A 44 24.13 -1.01 -0.91
N ASP A 45 25.03 -0.78 -1.86
CA ASP A 45 25.60 0.54 -2.19
C ASP A 45 24.59 1.52 -2.81
N HIS A 46 23.45 1.02 -3.28
CA HIS A 46 22.32 1.79 -3.81
C HIS A 46 21.20 1.98 -2.77
N PHE A 47 21.43 1.55 -1.53
CA PHE A 47 20.55 1.79 -0.41
C PHE A 47 21.22 2.76 0.57
N THR A 48 20.54 3.87 0.88
CA THR A 48 21.02 4.81 1.89
C THR A 48 19.89 5.21 2.82
N THR A 49 20.23 5.82 3.96
CA THR A 49 19.25 6.28 4.94
C THR A 49 19.49 7.75 5.30
N SER A 50 18.44 8.43 5.76
CA SER A 50 18.56 9.75 6.37
C SER A 50 19.43 9.69 7.63
N SER A 51 19.93 10.84 8.09
CA SER A 51 20.81 10.90 9.27
C SER A 51 20.21 10.33 10.55
N ASP A 52 18.88 10.29 10.66
CA ASP A 52 18.12 9.69 11.78
C ASP A 52 17.67 8.24 11.50
N GLY A 53 17.99 7.68 10.34
CA GLY A 53 17.61 6.33 9.92
C GLY A 53 16.13 6.12 9.60
N GLN A 54 15.32 7.18 9.62
CA GLN A 54 13.85 7.07 9.49
C GLN A 54 13.35 7.08 8.04
N ILE A 55 14.16 7.58 7.10
CA ILE A 55 13.86 7.58 5.67
C ILE A 55 14.89 6.70 4.98
N TRP A 56 14.41 5.83 4.09
CA TRP A 56 15.22 4.92 3.31
C TRP A 56 15.15 5.31 1.83
N TYR A 57 16.29 5.29 1.15
CA TYR A 57 16.41 5.72 -0.24
C TYR A 57 16.93 4.56 -1.07
N LEU A 58 16.18 4.21 -2.12
CA LEU A 58 16.60 3.26 -3.13
C LEU A 58 16.95 4.04 -4.38
N SER A 59 18.18 3.88 -4.86
CA SER A 59 18.66 4.50 -6.09
C SER A 59 18.76 3.52 -7.26
N LEU A 60 18.54 4.04 -8.46
CA LEU A 60 18.77 3.37 -9.72
C LEU A 60 19.71 4.22 -10.57
N ASP A 61 20.76 3.59 -11.07
CA ASP A 61 21.58 4.13 -12.15
C ASP A 61 21.79 3.09 -13.26
N LYS A 62 22.64 3.39 -14.23
CA LYS A 62 22.86 2.55 -15.40
C LYS A 62 23.49 1.19 -15.08
N GLU A 63 24.14 1.06 -13.92
CA GLU A 63 24.82 -0.16 -13.50
C GLU A 63 23.83 -1.09 -12.80
N THR A 64 23.02 -0.58 -11.87
CA THR A 64 22.04 -1.38 -11.13
C THR A 64 20.93 -0.55 -10.48
N GLY A 65 19.80 -1.20 -10.21
CA GLY A 65 18.86 -0.77 -9.19
C GLY A 65 19.14 -1.45 -7.86
N CYS A 66 18.19 -1.38 -6.93
CA CYS A 66 18.24 -2.10 -5.65
C CYS A 66 16.83 -2.45 -5.17
N GLY A 67 16.77 -3.28 -4.12
CA GLY A 67 15.51 -3.66 -3.51
C GLY A 67 15.71 -4.29 -2.14
N PHE A 68 14.63 -4.35 -1.37
CA PHE A 68 14.58 -4.97 -0.06
C PHE A 68 13.31 -5.81 0.10
N GLN A 69 13.34 -6.71 1.08
CA GLN A 69 12.21 -7.58 1.41
C GLN A 69 12.02 -7.66 2.92
N THR A 70 10.83 -8.01 3.38
CA THR A 70 10.60 -8.31 4.80
C THR A 70 11.43 -9.51 5.24
N ARG A 71 11.84 -9.54 6.51
CA ARG A 71 12.49 -10.71 7.12
C ARG A 71 11.52 -11.88 7.23
N GLN A 72 10.26 -11.57 7.46
CA GLN A 72 9.20 -12.55 7.68
C GLN A 72 8.26 -12.64 6.47
N ARG A 73 7.64 -13.81 6.32
CA ARG A 73 6.47 -13.99 5.44
C ARG A 73 5.21 -13.79 6.27
N TYR A 74 4.14 -13.41 5.59
CA TYR A 74 2.84 -13.19 6.20
C TYR A 74 1.76 -13.86 5.36
N ARG A 75 0.65 -14.22 5.99
CA ARG A 75 -0.55 -14.66 5.28
C ARG A 75 -1.76 -13.96 5.86
N PHE A 76 -2.34 -13.08 5.08
CA PHE A 76 -3.38 -12.13 5.49
C PHE A 76 -2.91 -11.05 6.46
N GLY A 77 -3.61 -9.92 6.44
CA GLY A 77 -3.32 -8.74 7.24
C GLY A 77 -3.39 -7.44 6.45
N TRP A 78 -2.92 -6.39 7.12
CA TRP A 78 -2.72 -5.06 6.59
C TRP A 78 -1.24 -4.74 6.48
N PHE A 79 -0.84 -4.25 5.33
CA PHE A 79 0.52 -3.85 5.03
C PHE A 79 0.51 -2.44 4.46
N SER A 80 1.29 -1.54 5.03
CA SER A 80 1.31 -0.13 4.63
C SER A 80 2.73 0.42 4.68
N MET A 81 3.09 1.22 3.69
CA MET A 81 4.35 1.96 3.64
C MET A 81 4.10 3.35 3.07
N LYS A 82 4.79 4.37 3.59
CA LYS A 82 4.80 5.68 2.93
C LYS A 82 5.92 5.75 1.91
N LEU A 83 5.56 6.07 0.68
CA LEU A 83 6.50 6.23 -0.43
C LEU A 83 6.45 7.67 -0.96
N LYS A 84 7.61 8.15 -1.39
CA LYS A 84 7.75 9.31 -2.26
C LYS A 84 8.54 8.92 -3.50
N LEU A 85 7.98 9.17 -4.67
CA LEU A 85 8.50 8.65 -5.93
C LEU A 85 9.61 9.54 -6.52
N VAL A 86 10.24 9.04 -7.58
CA VAL A 86 11.31 9.74 -8.30
C VAL A 86 10.78 11.04 -8.91
N GLY A 87 11.33 12.17 -8.49
CA GLY A 87 11.02 13.48 -9.08
C GLY A 87 11.68 13.69 -10.45
N GLY A 88 11.18 14.67 -11.20
CA GLY A 88 11.77 15.05 -12.48
C GLY A 88 11.37 14.14 -13.65
N ASP A 89 12.33 13.78 -14.52
CA ASP A 89 12.12 12.81 -15.59
C ASP A 89 12.46 11.41 -15.08
N SER A 90 11.45 10.56 -14.98
CA SER A 90 11.54 9.19 -14.51
C SER A 90 11.04 8.19 -15.56
N ALA A 91 10.96 8.58 -16.84
CA ALA A 91 10.52 7.69 -17.90
C ALA A 91 11.37 6.41 -17.93
N GLY A 92 10.72 5.26 -18.13
CA GLY A 92 11.32 3.92 -18.12
C GLY A 92 11.66 3.38 -16.73
N VAL A 93 11.53 4.17 -15.65
CA VAL A 93 11.80 3.72 -14.28
C VAL A 93 10.53 3.21 -13.62
N VAL A 94 10.63 2.05 -12.98
CA VAL A 94 9.58 1.48 -12.13
C VAL A 94 10.04 1.46 -10.68
N THR A 95 9.21 2.01 -9.81
CA THR A 95 9.26 1.76 -8.37
C THR A 95 8.17 0.74 -8.05
N ALA A 96 8.51 -0.37 -7.39
CA ALA A 96 7.56 -1.42 -7.05
C ALA A 96 7.44 -1.56 -5.52
N TYR A 97 6.23 -1.80 -5.05
CA TYR A 97 5.90 -2.21 -3.68
C TYR A 97 4.90 -3.36 -3.78
N TYR A 98 5.32 -4.57 -3.43
CA TYR A 98 4.59 -5.76 -3.81
C TYR A 98 4.76 -6.90 -2.83
N MET A 99 3.79 -7.81 -2.77
CA MET A 99 3.89 -9.04 -2.01
C MET A 99 4.17 -10.20 -2.96
N CYS A 100 5.04 -11.13 -2.57
CA CYS A 100 5.31 -12.32 -3.39
C CYS A 100 5.71 -13.52 -2.53
N THR A 101 5.35 -14.73 -2.97
CA THR A 101 5.68 -15.98 -2.26
C THR A 101 7.12 -16.43 -2.43
N GLU A 102 7.79 -15.98 -3.49
CA GLU A 102 9.10 -16.47 -3.91
C GLU A 102 10.05 -15.29 -4.19
N ASN A 103 11.29 -15.38 -3.70
CA ASN A 103 12.32 -14.40 -4.05
C ASN A 103 12.65 -14.51 -5.54
N GLY A 104 12.67 -13.39 -6.25
CA GLY A 104 13.02 -13.35 -7.68
C GLY A 104 11.92 -13.80 -8.63
N ALA A 105 10.65 -13.70 -8.23
CA ALA A 105 9.49 -13.90 -9.10
C ALA A 105 9.43 -15.27 -9.79
N GLY A 106 9.57 -16.35 -9.03
CA GLY A 106 9.56 -17.72 -9.56
C GLY A 106 8.25 -18.15 -10.25
N PRO A 107 8.27 -19.32 -10.93
CA PRO A 107 7.29 -19.70 -11.94
C PRO A 107 5.91 -20.09 -11.37
N THR A 108 5.83 -20.34 -10.06
CA THR A 108 4.59 -20.76 -9.38
C THR A 108 4.15 -19.77 -8.31
N ARG A 109 4.67 -18.55 -8.36
CA ARG A 109 4.44 -17.56 -7.31
C ARG A 109 2.99 -17.09 -7.25
N ASP A 110 2.56 -16.72 -6.06
CA ASP A 110 1.46 -15.78 -5.89
C ASP A 110 2.07 -14.40 -5.62
N GLU A 111 1.45 -13.33 -6.14
CA GLU A 111 2.01 -11.98 -6.06
C GLU A 111 0.90 -10.91 -6.13
N LEU A 112 1.08 -9.82 -5.38
CA LEU A 112 0.20 -8.66 -5.33
C LEU A 112 1.02 -7.40 -5.55
N ASP A 113 0.79 -6.70 -6.66
CA ASP A 113 1.68 -5.63 -7.09
C ASP A 113 1.06 -4.24 -6.90
N ILE A 114 1.90 -3.30 -6.47
CA ILE A 114 1.76 -1.87 -6.72
C ILE A 114 3.03 -1.41 -7.44
N GLU A 115 2.91 -1.05 -8.70
CA GLU A 115 4.01 -0.59 -9.55
C GLU A 115 3.76 0.85 -10.00
N PHE A 116 4.70 1.74 -9.71
CA PHE A 116 4.67 3.13 -10.14
C PHE A 116 5.47 3.29 -11.42
N LEU A 117 4.78 3.64 -12.49
CA LEU A 117 5.36 3.80 -13.82
C LEU A 117 5.76 5.27 -13.99
N GLY A 118 7.06 5.52 -14.01
CA GLY A 118 7.61 6.86 -14.20
C GLY A 118 7.30 7.46 -15.56
N ASN A 119 7.50 8.77 -15.68
CA ASN A 119 7.13 9.53 -16.86
C ASN A 119 8.08 10.72 -17.07
N ARG A 120 7.94 11.41 -18.21
CA ARG A 120 8.71 12.64 -18.48
C ARG A 120 8.35 13.73 -17.48
N THR A 121 9.26 14.67 -17.27
CA THR A 121 9.02 15.84 -16.44
C THR A 121 7.72 16.54 -16.82
N GLY A 122 6.86 16.79 -15.83
CA GLY A 122 5.55 17.43 -16.00
C GLY A 122 4.47 16.53 -16.58
N GLN A 123 4.77 15.25 -16.86
CA GLN A 123 3.78 14.24 -17.21
C GLN A 123 3.42 13.41 -15.97
N PRO A 124 2.17 12.95 -15.86
CA PRO A 124 1.68 12.26 -14.68
C PRO A 124 2.27 10.85 -14.54
N TYR A 125 2.53 10.45 -13.30
CA TYR A 125 2.77 9.06 -12.95
C TYR A 125 1.53 8.19 -13.18
N LEU A 126 1.75 6.90 -13.43
CA LEU A 126 0.72 5.88 -13.37
C LEU A 126 0.99 4.92 -12.22
N ILE A 127 -0.06 4.51 -11.52
CA ILE A 127 -0.02 3.37 -10.59
C ILE A 127 -0.67 2.16 -11.28
N GLN A 128 0.10 1.09 -11.43
CA GLN A 128 -0.36 -0.21 -11.89
C GLN A 128 -0.54 -1.13 -10.68
N THR A 129 -1.65 -1.84 -10.62
CA THR A 129 -1.85 -2.95 -9.68
C THR A 129 -1.98 -4.24 -10.46
N ASN A 130 -1.47 -5.34 -9.93
CA ASN A 130 -1.60 -6.65 -10.55
C ASN A 130 -1.79 -7.73 -9.49
N VAL A 131 -2.31 -8.88 -9.92
CA VAL A 131 -2.54 -10.05 -9.06
C VAL A 131 -2.08 -11.26 -9.82
N TYR A 132 -1.20 -12.05 -9.20
CA TYR A 132 -0.75 -13.34 -9.69
C TYR A 132 -1.26 -14.46 -8.78
N LYS A 133 -1.67 -15.56 -9.42
CA LYS A 133 -1.87 -16.85 -8.75
C LYS A 133 -1.15 -17.93 -9.54
N ASN A 134 -0.32 -18.71 -8.85
CA ASN A 134 0.43 -19.83 -9.39
C ASN A 134 1.19 -19.49 -10.70
N GLY A 135 1.91 -18.37 -10.67
CA GLY A 135 2.71 -17.85 -11.78
C GLY A 135 1.93 -17.15 -12.89
N THR A 136 0.59 -17.21 -12.86
CA THR A 136 -0.25 -16.53 -13.84
C THR A 136 -0.66 -15.18 -13.29
N GLY A 137 -0.34 -14.10 -13.99
CA GLY A 137 -0.82 -12.74 -13.70
C GLY A 137 -1.80 -12.28 -14.76
N ASN A 138 -1.44 -11.20 -15.46
CA ASN A 138 -2.24 -10.55 -16.50
C ASN A 138 -3.52 -9.88 -15.98
N ARG A 139 -3.50 -9.40 -14.73
CA ARG A 139 -4.64 -8.76 -14.05
C ARG A 139 -4.33 -7.31 -13.76
N GLU A 140 -3.70 -6.63 -14.72
CA GLU A 140 -3.28 -5.25 -14.55
C GLU A 140 -4.50 -4.32 -14.49
N MET A 141 -4.49 -3.39 -13.55
CA MET A 141 -5.31 -2.18 -13.61
C MET A 141 -4.38 -0.98 -13.46
N ARG A 142 -4.55 0.05 -14.29
CA ARG A 142 -3.74 1.27 -14.23
C ARG A 142 -4.61 2.47 -13.88
N HIS A 143 -4.10 3.32 -13.01
CA HIS A 143 -4.78 4.50 -12.53
C HIS A 143 -3.87 5.72 -12.63
N MET A 144 -4.50 6.87 -12.84
CA MET A 144 -3.94 8.17 -12.53
C MET A 144 -4.03 8.42 -11.02
N LEU A 145 -3.17 9.28 -10.48
CA LEU A 145 -3.25 9.76 -9.10
C LEU A 145 -3.87 11.16 -9.05
N TRP A 146 -4.54 11.48 -7.93
CA TRP A 146 -5.18 12.79 -7.69
C TRP A 146 -4.24 13.81 -7.02
N PHE A 147 -2.94 13.50 -6.97
CA PHE A 147 -1.86 14.31 -6.42
C PHE A 147 -0.56 14.01 -7.19
N ASP A 148 0.47 14.82 -6.96
CA ASP A 148 1.83 14.53 -7.44
C ASP A 148 2.57 13.64 -6.42
N PRO A 149 2.84 12.35 -6.74
CA PRO A 149 3.46 11.42 -5.80
C PRO A 149 4.97 11.65 -5.60
N THR A 150 5.55 12.65 -6.26
CA THR A 150 6.98 12.99 -6.17
C THR A 150 7.25 14.10 -5.15
N GLU A 151 6.22 14.86 -4.77
CA GLU A 151 6.34 16.02 -3.89
C GLU A 151 6.31 15.62 -2.41
N GLU A 152 5.36 14.77 -2.02
CA GLU A 152 5.11 14.36 -0.64
C GLU A 152 5.05 12.84 -0.47
N PHE A 153 5.18 12.39 0.79
CA PHE A 153 5.00 10.99 1.14
C PHE A 153 3.51 10.65 1.25
N HIS A 154 3.07 9.64 0.50
CA HIS A 154 1.73 9.08 0.57
C HIS A 154 1.78 7.62 1.01
N SER A 155 0.75 7.14 1.72
CA SER A 155 0.71 5.73 2.11
C SER A 155 0.15 4.86 0.99
N TYR A 156 0.77 3.72 0.76
CA TYR A 156 0.30 2.71 -0.16
C TYR A 156 0.14 1.42 0.62
N SER A 157 -1.07 0.86 0.56
CA SER A 157 -1.43 -0.21 1.48
C SER A 157 -2.18 -1.34 0.78
N ILE A 158 -2.00 -2.54 1.31
CA ILE A 158 -2.71 -3.75 0.88
C ILE A 158 -3.41 -4.33 2.10
N LEU A 159 -4.73 -4.39 2.05
CA LEU A 159 -5.52 -5.27 2.91
C LEU A 159 -5.67 -6.60 2.18
N TRP A 160 -5.22 -7.69 2.78
CA TRP A 160 -5.36 -9.02 2.23
C TRP A 160 -6.00 -9.93 3.28
N ASN A 161 -7.17 -10.47 2.99
CA ASN A 161 -7.80 -11.49 3.83
C ASN A 161 -8.42 -12.57 2.93
N ASN A 162 -9.11 -13.54 3.53
CA ASN A 162 -9.68 -14.64 2.76
C ASN A 162 -10.93 -14.23 1.93
N HIS A 163 -11.42 -13.00 2.06
CA HIS A 163 -12.61 -12.50 1.35
C HIS A 163 -12.26 -11.55 0.21
N GLN A 164 -11.19 -10.77 0.36
CA GLN A 164 -10.77 -9.78 -0.62
C GLN A 164 -9.31 -9.37 -0.46
N ILE A 165 -8.78 -8.81 -1.54
CA ILE A 165 -7.60 -7.97 -1.56
C ILE A 165 -8.06 -6.56 -1.91
N VAL A 166 -7.64 -5.58 -1.13
CA VAL A 166 -7.93 -4.16 -1.40
C VAL A 166 -6.63 -3.40 -1.42
N PHE A 167 -6.40 -2.70 -2.54
CA PHE A 167 -5.26 -1.82 -2.72
C PHE A 167 -5.70 -0.39 -2.38
N PHE A 168 -4.93 0.29 -1.53
CA PHE A 168 -5.20 1.64 -1.07
C PHE A 168 -4.09 2.61 -1.47
N VAL A 169 -4.50 3.84 -1.73
CA VAL A 169 -3.63 5.02 -1.74
C VAL A 169 -4.18 5.97 -0.68
N ASP A 170 -3.34 6.33 0.27
CA ASP A 170 -3.76 6.92 1.54
C ASP A 170 -4.85 6.06 2.20
N SER A 171 -6.02 6.61 2.49
CA SER A 171 -7.18 5.86 2.98
C SER A 171 -8.18 5.47 1.89
N VAL A 172 -7.87 5.76 0.61
CA VAL A 172 -8.79 5.61 -0.52
C VAL A 172 -8.53 4.26 -1.22
N PRO A 173 -9.51 3.35 -1.26
CA PRO A 173 -9.39 2.13 -2.05
C PRO A 173 -9.35 2.48 -3.54
N ILE A 174 -8.35 1.95 -4.25
CA ILE A 174 -8.21 2.13 -5.71
C ILE A 174 -8.59 0.87 -6.47
N ARG A 175 -8.55 -0.30 -5.83
CA ARG A 175 -8.96 -1.59 -6.41
C ARG A 175 -9.42 -2.55 -5.32
N VAL A 176 -10.55 -3.21 -5.56
CA VAL A 176 -11.02 -4.36 -4.78
C VAL A 176 -10.96 -5.60 -5.67
N TYR A 177 -10.40 -6.68 -5.15
CA TYR A 177 -10.29 -7.96 -5.83
C TYR A 177 -10.87 -9.03 -4.91
N LYS A 178 -12.04 -9.57 -5.26
CA LYS A 178 -12.82 -10.45 -4.38
C LYS A 178 -12.39 -11.91 -4.50
N ASN A 179 -12.48 -12.64 -3.39
CA ASN A 179 -12.48 -14.09 -3.38
C ASN A 179 -13.92 -14.60 -3.52
N ASN A 180 -14.16 -15.50 -4.46
CA ASN A 180 -15.45 -16.16 -4.68
C ASN A 180 -15.54 -17.55 -4.02
N GLY A 181 -14.52 -17.97 -3.28
CA GLY A 181 -14.58 -19.08 -2.33
C GLY A 181 -14.64 -20.49 -2.96
N LYS A 182 -14.40 -20.63 -4.26
CA LYS A 182 -14.32 -21.91 -4.98
C LYS A 182 -12.86 -22.34 -5.13
N GLU A 183 -12.68 -23.66 -5.15
CA GLU A 183 -11.38 -24.35 -5.12
C GLU A 183 -10.45 -24.04 -6.31
N ASN A 184 -10.98 -23.53 -7.44
CA ASN A 184 -10.21 -23.17 -8.64
C ASN A 184 -10.21 -21.66 -8.92
N ASP A 185 -10.53 -20.83 -7.93
CA ASP A 185 -10.62 -19.40 -8.12
C ASP A 185 -9.24 -18.73 -8.15
N PHE A 186 -9.13 -17.71 -9.01
CA PHE A 186 -7.93 -16.88 -9.15
C PHE A 186 -7.86 -15.91 -7.97
N PHE A 187 -7.54 -16.42 -6.78
CA PHE A 187 -7.35 -15.61 -5.58
C PHE A 187 -6.20 -16.19 -4.73
N PRO A 188 -5.12 -15.43 -4.48
CA PRO A 188 -3.95 -15.93 -3.76
C PRO A 188 -4.20 -15.93 -2.25
N ASN A 189 -4.72 -17.04 -1.70
CA ASN A 189 -5.03 -17.17 -0.28
C ASN A 189 -4.36 -18.38 0.38
N GLU A 190 -3.48 -19.11 -0.30
CA GLU A 190 -2.91 -20.37 0.20
C GLU A 190 -1.47 -20.22 0.70
N LYS A 191 -0.65 -19.43 -0.01
CA LYS A 191 0.78 -19.32 0.20
C LYS A 191 1.11 -18.04 0.97
N PRO A 192 1.96 -18.08 2.01
CA PRO A 192 2.44 -16.88 2.67
C PRO A 192 3.40 -16.09 1.77
N MET A 193 3.38 -14.77 1.86
CA MET A 193 4.15 -13.85 1.03
C MET A 193 5.09 -12.99 1.86
N TYR A 194 6.28 -12.71 1.33
CA TYR A 194 7.09 -11.57 1.77
C TYR A 194 6.53 -10.29 1.16
N MET A 195 6.79 -9.15 1.80
CA MET A 195 6.63 -7.85 1.18
C MET A 195 7.99 -7.39 0.64
N PHE A 196 7.98 -6.80 -0.54
CA PHE A 196 9.15 -6.36 -1.29
C PHE A 196 9.00 -4.90 -1.70
N SER A 197 10.14 -4.26 -1.90
CA SER A 197 10.20 -3.04 -2.71
C SER A 197 11.47 -3.00 -3.54
N SER A 198 11.40 -2.38 -4.70
CA SER A 198 12.53 -2.26 -5.61
C SER A 198 12.39 -1.04 -6.53
N ILE A 199 13.52 -0.61 -7.08
CA ILE A 199 13.59 0.37 -8.17
C ILE A 199 14.40 -0.23 -9.31
N TRP A 200 13.86 -0.18 -10.54
CA TRP A 200 14.49 -0.84 -11.68
C TRP A 200 14.07 -0.19 -13.01
N ASN A 201 14.84 -0.47 -14.06
CA ASN A 201 14.53 -0.02 -15.42
C ASN A 201 13.64 -1.03 -16.15
N ALA A 202 12.56 -0.52 -16.73
CA ALA A 202 11.51 -1.26 -17.40
C ALA A 202 11.19 -0.63 -18.77
N ASP A 203 12.25 -0.24 -19.50
CA ASP A 203 12.21 0.50 -20.76
C ASP A 203 11.24 -0.09 -21.78
N ASP A 204 11.07 -1.40 -21.80
CA ASP A 204 10.27 -2.11 -22.79
C ASP A 204 8.76 -1.92 -22.62
N TRP A 205 8.29 -1.40 -21.48
CA TRP A 205 6.85 -1.31 -21.23
C TRP A 205 6.38 -0.17 -20.31
N ALA A 206 7.23 0.34 -19.42
CA ALA A 206 6.78 1.20 -18.32
C ALA A 206 6.13 2.51 -18.79
N THR A 207 6.82 3.30 -19.62
CA THR A 207 6.34 4.62 -20.03
C THR A 207 5.78 4.58 -21.45
N ARG A 208 4.50 4.93 -21.58
CA ARG A 208 3.74 4.90 -22.84
C ARG A 208 3.87 3.57 -23.60
N GLY A 209 3.79 2.46 -22.86
CA GLY A 209 3.92 1.12 -23.44
C GLY A 209 5.31 0.83 -23.99
N GLY A 210 6.35 1.46 -23.43
CA GLY A 210 7.75 1.24 -23.81
C GLY A 210 8.28 2.14 -24.93
N LEU A 211 7.49 3.11 -25.40
CA LEU A 211 7.93 4.08 -26.41
C LEU A 211 8.96 5.07 -25.85
N GLU A 212 8.91 5.32 -24.55
CA GLU A 212 9.79 6.28 -23.89
C GLU A 212 10.76 5.58 -22.95
N LYS A 213 12.04 5.79 -23.21
CA LYS A 213 13.16 5.11 -22.55
C LYS A 213 13.79 5.97 -21.46
N THR A 214 14.45 5.33 -20.51
CA THR A 214 15.20 5.98 -19.44
C THR A 214 16.34 6.83 -20.00
N GLU A 215 16.38 8.07 -19.53
CA GLU A 215 17.43 9.01 -19.86
C GLU A 215 18.48 8.97 -18.73
N TRP A 216 19.47 8.09 -18.89
CA TRP A 216 20.48 7.80 -17.87
C TRP A 216 21.33 8.99 -17.44
N LYS A 217 21.37 10.10 -18.21
CA LYS A 217 22.04 11.32 -17.74
C LYS A 217 21.35 11.96 -16.53
N ASN A 218 20.10 11.58 -16.26
CA ASN A 218 19.32 12.05 -15.12
C ASN A 218 19.50 11.17 -13.87
N ALA A 219 20.27 10.07 -13.97
CA ALA A 219 20.59 9.23 -12.83
C ALA A 219 21.44 9.99 -11.78
N PRO A 220 21.35 9.63 -10.49
CA PRO A 220 20.54 8.54 -9.95
C PRO A 220 19.05 8.90 -9.84
N PHE A 221 18.19 7.95 -10.16
CA PHE A 221 16.75 8.01 -9.87
C PHE A 221 16.53 7.50 -8.45
N VAL A 222 15.82 8.25 -7.60
CA VAL A 222 15.69 7.92 -6.18
C VAL A 222 14.23 7.84 -5.75
N SER A 223 13.85 6.70 -5.18
CA SER A 223 12.58 6.51 -4.47
C SER A 223 12.82 6.50 -2.97
N SER A 224 11.90 7.08 -2.19
CA SER A 224 12.06 7.24 -0.74
C SER A 224 10.94 6.53 0.02
N TYR A 225 11.27 5.94 1.16
CA TYR A 225 10.38 5.10 1.97
C TYR A 225 10.45 5.49 3.44
N LYS A 226 9.33 5.40 4.16
CA LYS A 226 9.28 5.52 5.62
C LYS A 226 7.98 4.92 6.17
N ASP A 227 7.88 4.86 7.50
CA ASP A 227 6.66 4.52 8.22
C ASP A 227 6.05 3.18 7.77
N PHE A 228 6.85 2.11 7.76
CA PHE A 228 6.32 0.76 7.54
C PHE A 228 5.43 0.35 8.70
N SER A 229 4.21 -0.09 8.38
CA SER A 229 3.24 -0.62 9.34
C SER A 229 2.73 -1.97 8.83
N VAL A 230 2.75 -2.96 9.71
CA VAL A 230 2.26 -4.30 9.43
C VAL A 230 1.42 -4.79 10.61
N GLU A 231 0.15 -5.08 10.33
CA GLU A 231 -0.78 -5.73 11.25
C GLU A 231 -1.27 -6.99 10.54
N ALA A 232 -0.50 -8.07 10.68
CA ALA A 232 -0.66 -9.25 9.84
C ALA A 232 -0.30 -10.53 10.60
N CYS A 233 -0.81 -11.65 10.08
CA CYS A 233 -0.46 -12.96 10.58
C CYS A 233 0.91 -13.37 10.04
N GLN A 234 1.93 -13.25 10.88
CA GLN A 234 3.28 -13.72 10.59
C GLN A 234 3.28 -15.25 10.40
N TRP A 235 3.95 -15.72 9.36
CA TRP A 235 4.00 -17.13 9.02
C TRP A 235 4.99 -17.90 9.90
N GLU A 236 4.49 -18.93 10.58
CA GLU A 236 5.30 -19.93 11.29
C GLU A 236 4.94 -21.33 10.76
N ASP A 237 5.96 -22.09 10.35
CA ASP A 237 5.74 -23.45 9.84
C ASP A 237 5.27 -24.40 10.97
N PRO A 238 4.35 -25.35 10.70
CA PRO A 238 3.77 -25.65 9.39
C PRO A 238 2.52 -24.82 9.04
N TYR A 239 1.85 -24.24 10.04
CA TYR A 239 0.63 -23.46 9.87
C TYR A 239 0.34 -22.69 11.17
N PRO A 240 0.45 -21.36 11.21
CA PRO A 240 0.27 -20.61 12.45
C PRO A 240 -1.23 -20.44 12.78
N PRO A 241 -1.59 -20.34 14.08
CA PRO A 241 -2.99 -20.24 14.51
C PRO A 241 -3.74 -19.06 13.89
N CYS A 242 -3.08 -17.91 13.68
CA CYS A 242 -3.74 -16.70 13.17
C CYS A 242 -4.32 -16.82 11.75
N VAL A 243 -3.98 -17.88 10.99
CA VAL A 243 -4.60 -18.17 9.68
C VAL A 243 -5.87 -19.02 9.83
N SER A 244 -6.00 -19.78 10.92
CA SER A 244 -7.20 -20.60 11.21
C SER A 244 -8.17 -19.93 12.18
N THR A 245 -7.70 -19.04 13.07
CA THR A 245 -8.53 -18.32 14.03
C THR A 245 -9.13 -17.05 13.42
N THR A 246 -10.04 -17.25 12.46
CA THR A 246 -10.67 -16.19 11.65
C THR A 246 -11.56 -15.20 12.42
N THR A 247 -11.54 -15.21 13.76
CA THR A 247 -12.39 -14.34 14.59
C THR A 247 -11.62 -13.51 15.60
N GLU A 248 -10.29 -13.65 15.68
CA GLU A 248 -9.48 -12.93 16.66
C GLU A 248 -8.87 -11.65 16.09
N ASN A 249 -8.49 -11.67 14.81
CA ASN A 249 -7.87 -10.54 14.15
C ASN A 249 -8.92 -9.62 13.52
N TRP A 250 -8.62 -8.32 13.44
CA TRP A 250 -9.57 -7.34 12.90
C TRP A 250 -9.80 -7.50 11.40
N TRP A 251 -8.76 -7.89 10.64
CA TRP A 251 -8.84 -8.07 9.18
C TRP A 251 -9.69 -9.28 8.77
N ASP A 252 -10.00 -10.16 9.72
CA ASP A 252 -10.89 -11.30 9.56
C ASP A 252 -12.30 -11.04 10.14
N GLN A 253 -12.63 -9.80 10.51
CA GLN A 253 -13.99 -9.43 10.91
C GLN A 253 -14.81 -8.96 9.71
N TYR A 254 -16.14 -9.06 9.84
CA TYR A 254 -17.10 -8.66 8.80
C TYR A 254 -16.83 -7.27 8.22
N ASP A 255 -16.47 -6.29 9.06
CA ASP A 255 -16.19 -4.92 8.61
C ASP A 255 -14.96 -4.82 7.69
N ALA A 256 -14.01 -5.76 7.76
CA ALA A 256 -12.85 -5.83 6.88
C ALA A 256 -13.10 -6.64 5.58
N TRP A 257 -14.25 -7.30 5.47
CA TRP A 257 -14.63 -8.08 4.27
C TRP A 257 -15.36 -7.25 3.22
N HIS A 258 -15.74 -6.02 3.58
CA HIS A 258 -16.46 -5.08 2.74
C HIS A 258 -15.86 -3.69 2.86
N LEU A 259 -15.99 -2.87 1.82
CA LEU A 259 -15.72 -1.45 1.96
C LEU A 259 -16.79 -0.80 2.84
N SER A 260 -16.39 0.16 3.68
CA SER A 260 -17.35 1.05 4.35
C SER A 260 -18.13 1.91 3.33
N ASP A 261 -19.25 2.50 3.73
CA ASP A 261 -20.03 3.35 2.82
C ASP A 261 -19.23 4.54 2.27
N SER A 262 -18.37 5.16 3.09
CA SER A 262 -17.48 6.23 2.64
C SER A 262 -16.43 5.70 1.65
N GLN A 263 -15.82 4.55 1.94
CA GLN A 263 -14.87 3.91 1.04
C GLN A 263 -15.50 3.51 -0.29
N LYS A 264 -16.78 3.09 -0.31
CA LYS A 264 -17.52 2.82 -1.55
C LYS A 264 -17.71 4.09 -2.39
N MET A 265 -17.99 5.22 -1.75
CA MET A 265 -18.10 6.51 -2.46
C MET A 265 -16.77 6.93 -3.08
N ASP A 266 -15.67 6.85 -2.31
CA ASP A 266 -14.34 7.18 -2.80
C ASP A 266 -13.91 6.22 -3.92
N TYR A 267 -14.12 4.92 -3.73
CA TYR A 267 -13.83 3.91 -4.74
C TYR A 267 -14.58 4.17 -6.05
N ALA A 268 -15.88 4.49 -5.97
CA ALA A 268 -16.69 4.81 -7.15
C ALA A 268 -16.16 6.06 -7.87
N TRP A 269 -15.67 7.06 -7.14
CA TRP A 269 -15.04 8.23 -7.73
C TRP A 269 -13.72 7.87 -8.44
N VAL A 270 -12.86 7.05 -7.83
CA VAL A 270 -11.62 6.57 -8.48
C VAL A 270 -11.94 5.78 -9.74
N GLN A 271 -12.87 4.82 -9.67
CA GLN A 271 -13.26 3.98 -10.81
C GLN A 271 -13.80 4.79 -11.98
N ARG A 272 -14.50 5.90 -11.71
CA ARG A 272 -15.07 6.78 -12.74
C ARG A 272 -14.05 7.73 -13.36
N ASN A 273 -13.11 8.24 -12.56
CA ASN A 273 -12.30 9.40 -12.96
C ASN A 273 -10.84 9.07 -13.25
N LEU A 274 -10.30 7.99 -12.70
CA LEU A 274 -8.85 7.77 -12.65
C LEU A 274 -8.39 6.46 -13.27
N VAL A 275 -9.27 5.46 -13.44
CA VAL A 275 -8.93 4.21 -14.14
C VAL A 275 -8.70 4.50 -15.61
N ILE A 276 -7.51 4.15 -16.12
CA ILE A 276 -7.15 4.30 -17.54
C ILE A 276 -7.00 2.96 -18.26
N TYR A 277 -6.78 1.87 -17.52
CA TYR A 277 -6.76 0.51 -18.05
C TYR A 277 -7.29 -0.44 -17.00
N ASP A 278 -8.09 -1.40 -17.45
CA ASP A 278 -8.71 -2.43 -16.63
C ASP A 278 -8.81 -3.71 -17.48
N TYR A 279 -8.08 -4.75 -17.08
CA TYR A 279 -8.05 -6.02 -17.79
C TYR A 279 -9.44 -6.66 -17.97
N CYS A 280 -10.40 -6.39 -17.06
CA CYS A 280 -11.77 -6.89 -17.19
C CYS A 280 -12.58 -6.19 -18.30
N LYS A 281 -12.05 -5.11 -18.88
CA LYS A 281 -12.65 -4.36 -19.98
C LYS A 281 -11.85 -4.49 -21.28
N ASP A 282 -10.74 -5.22 -21.27
CA ASP A 282 -9.90 -5.48 -22.43
C ASP A 282 -10.35 -6.77 -23.13
N PHE A 283 -11.32 -6.64 -24.04
CA PHE A 283 -11.84 -7.76 -24.83
C PHE A 283 -10.89 -8.23 -25.93
N ASP A 284 -9.91 -7.40 -26.32
CA ASP A 284 -8.90 -7.79 -27.30
C ASP A 284 -7.92 -8.78 -26.68
N ARG A 285 -7.50 -8.53 -25.43
CA ARG A 285 -6.66 -9.46 -24.65
C ARG A 285 -7.45 -10.61 -24.06
N PHE A 286 -8.69 -10.37 -23.62
CA PHE A 286 -9.57 -11.38 -23.02
C PHE A 286 -10.90 -11.53 -23.77
N PRO A 287 -10.91 -12.21 -24.94
CA PRO A 287 -12.16 -12.52 -25.64
C PRO A 287 -13.15 -13.31 -24.78
N LYS A 288 -12.62 -14.13 -23.86
CA LYS A 288 -13.37 -14.70 -22.75
C LYS A 288 -12.85 -14.08 -21.45
N LEU A 289 -13.69 -13.29 -20.80
CA LEU A 289 -13.33 -12.63 -19.56
C LEU A 289 -12.96 -13.65 -18.47
N PRO A 290 -11.93 -13.36 -17.67
CA PRO A 290 -11.66 -14.06 -16.43
C PRO A 290 -12.89 -14.12 -15.51
N GLY A 291 -13.04 -15.22 -14.77
CA GLY A 291 -14.28 -15.48 -14.01
C GLY A 291 -14.52 -14.45 -12.91
N GLU A 292 -13.47 -13.98 -12.26
CA GLU A 292 -13.56 -13.00 -11.18
C GLU A 292 -14.02 -11.61 -11.63
N CYS A 293 -13.92 -11.28 -12.93
CA CYS A 293 -14.43 -10.02 -13.48
C CYS A 293 -15.95 -9.85 -13.31
N SER A 294 -16.66 -10.95 -13.02
CA SER A 294 -18.10 -10.94 -12.75
C SER A 294 -18.44 -10.67 -11.28
N LEU A 295 -17.46 -10.66 -10.39
CA LEU A 295 -17.66 -10.43 -8.95
C LEU A 295 -17.85 -8.94 -8.69
N SER A 296 -18.89 -8.61 -7.92
CA SER A 296 -19.14 -7.24 -7.49
C SER A 296 -18.04 -6.81 -6.52
N PRO A 297 -17.31 -5.72 -6.80
CA PRO A 297 -16.38 -5.16 -5.82
C PRO A 297 -17.09 -4.37 -4.70
N TRP A 298 -18.43 -4.25 -4.78
CA TRP A 298 -19.27 -3.49 -3.84
C TRP A 298 -19.91 -4.36 -2.76
N ASP A 299 -19.89 -5.67 -2.97
CA ASP A 299 -20.58 -6.69 -2.16
C ASP A 299 -19.69 -7.31 -1.10
#